data_AF-H6UFA9-F1
#
_entry.id   AF-H6UFA9-F1
#
_cell.length_a   1.000
_cell.length_b   1.000
_cell.length_c   1.000
_cell.angle_alpha   90.00
_cell.angle_beta   90.00
_cell.angle_gamma   90.00
#
_symmetry.space_group_name_H-M   'P 1'
#
loop_
_entity.id
_entity.type
_entity.pdbx_description
1 polymer ?
#
loop_
_entity_poly.entity_id
_entity_poly.type
_entity_poly.pdbx_seq_one_letter_code
_entity_poly.pdbx_strand_id
1 'polypeptide(L)'
;ALLSGAPNTCTQIVLRGFQTSAVSRDIDTAAKFIGAGAATVGVAGSGAGIGTVFGSLIIGYARNPSLKQQLFSYAILGFALSEAMGLFCLMVAFLILFAM
;
A
#
# COMPACT_ATOMS: atom_id res chain seq x y z
N ALA A 1 -10.25 -71.31 -26.28
CA ALA A 1 -10.06 -70.95 -24.86
C ALA A 1 -9.02 -69.84 -24.84
N LEU A 2 -9.38 -68.56 -24.97
CA LEU A 2 -9.95 -67.69 -23.93
C LEU A 2 -9.09 -67.66 -22.65
N LEU A 3 -8.72 -66.43 -22.26
CA LEU A 3 -8.01 -65.98 -21.03
C LEU A 3 -6.49 -66.18 -21.06
N SER A 4 -5.62 -65.27 -20.60
CA SER A 4 -5.74 -63.93 -19.98
C SER A 4 -4.30 -63.50 -19.66
N GLY A 5 -3.98 -62.20 -19.67
CA GLY A 5 -2.76 -61.70 -19.02
C GLY A 5 -1.93 -60.66 -19.77
N ALA A 6 -2.54 -59.62 -20.35
CA ALA A 6 -1.82 -58.38 -20.64
C ALA A 6 -2.00 -57.43 -19.44
N PRO A 7 -0.94 -57.08 -18.69
CA PRO A 7 -1.05 -56.07 -17.64
C PRO A 7 -1.20 -54.68 -18.28
N ASN A 8 -2.42 -54.16 -18.22
CA ASN A 8 -2.72 -52.81 -17.75
C ASN A 8 -2.02 -51.61 -18.45
N THR A 9 -2.11 -51.49 -19.79
CA THR A 9 -1.61 -50.28 -20.50
C THR A 9 -2.71 -49.40 -21.12
N CYS A 10 -3.98 -49.65 -20.82
CA CYS A 10 -5.10 -48.87 -21.34
C CYS A 10 -6.03 -48.47 -20.21
N THR A 11 -5.79 -47.28 -19.65
CA THR A 11 -6.69 -46.34 -18.94
C THR A 11 -5.98 -45.61 -17.82
N GLN A 12 -4.90 -44.89 -18.16
CA GLN A 12 -4.65 -43.58 -17.56
C GLN A 12 -5.76 -42.65 -18.07
N ILE A 13 -6.99 -42.89 -17.60
CA ILE A 13 -8.05 -41.91 -17.73
C ILE A 13 -7.55 -40.73 -16.93
N VAL A 14 -7.26 -39.69 -17.70
CA VAL A 14 -6.94 -38.34 -17.33
C VAL A 14 -8.00 -37.84 -16.34
N LEU A 15 -7.89 -38.25 -15.09
CA LEU A 15 -8.36 -37.50 -13.94
C LEU A 15 -7.43 -36.28 -13.88
N ARG A 16 -7.63 -35.34 -14.81
CA ARG A 16 -7.42 -33.92 -14.54
C ARG A 16 -8.49 -33.56 -13.52
N GLY A 17 -8.39 -34.16 -12.33
CA GLY A 17 -8.98 -33.58 -11.15
C GLY A 17 -8.55 -32.14 -11.22
N PHE A 18 -9.54 -31.25 -11.23
CA PHE A 18 -9.31 -29.83 -11.10
C PHE A 18 -8.30 -29.70 -9.96
N GLN A 19 -7.03 -29.46 -10.30
CA GLN A 19 -6.02 -29.26 -9.29
C GLN A 19 -6.41 -27.93 -8.70
N THR A 20 -7.25 -27.96 -7.68
CA THR A 20 -7.29 -26.90 -6.69
C THR A 20 -5.93 -27.01 -6.01
N SER A 21 -4.90 -26.48 -6.68
CA SER A 21 -3.57 -26.30 -6.12
C SER A 21 -3.78 -25.72 -4.74
N ALA A 22 -3.14 -26.33 -3.75
CA ALA A 22 -3.20 -25.90 -2.35
C ALA A 22 -3.30 -24.37 -2.26
N VAL A 23 -4.20 -23.87 -1.40
CA VAL A 23 -4.41 -22.44 -1.12
C VAL A 23 -3.08 -21.70 -1.30
N SER A 24 -2.96 -20.95 -2.41
CA SER A 24 -1.68 -20.35 -2.82
C SER A 24 -1.43 -19.12 -1.97
N ARG A 25 -0.97 -19.36 -0.73
CA ARG A 25 -0.58 -18.31 0.24
C ARG A 25 0.45 -17.33 -0.34
N ASP A 26 1.20 -17.76 -1.34
CA ASP A 26 2.19 -16.93 -2.03
C ASP A 26 1.55 -15.77 -2.80
N ILE A 27 0.36 -15.97 -3.39
CA ILE A 27 -0.37 -14.93 -4.12
C ILE A 27 -0.90 -13.88 -3.14
N ASP A 28 -1.43 -14.31 -1.99
CA ASP A 28 -1.90 -13.40 -0.94
C ASP A 28 -0.74 -12.54 -0.42
N THR A 29 0.43 -13.14 -0.24
CA THR A 29 1.65 -12.44 0.22
C THR A 29 2.15 -11.46 -0.84
N ALA A 30 2.17 -11.85 -2.12
CA ALA A 30 2.52 -10.96 -3.22
C ALA A 30 1.54 -9.77 -3.35
N ALA A 31 0.24 -10.04 -3.21
CA ALA A 31 -0.81 -9.02 -3.24
C ALA A 31 -0.67 -8.02 -2.08
N LYS A 32 -0.29 -8.47 -0.87
CA LYS A 32 0.00 -7.59 0.28
C LYS A 32 1.16 -6.65 0.00
N PHE A 33 2.28 -7.13 -0.57
CA PHE A 33 3.41 -6.26 -0.88
C PHE A 33 3.07 -5.21 -1.95
N ILE A 34 2.32 -5.60 -2.98
CA ILE A 34 1.86 -4.66 -4.01
C ILE A 34 0.89 -3.65 -3.42
N GLY A 35 -0.09 -4.10 -2.62
CA GLY A 35 -1.07 -3.24 -1.97
C GLY A 35 -0.44 -2.27 -0.97
N ALA A 36 0.49 -2.74 -0.13
CA ALA A 36 1.24 -1.91 0.80
C ALA A 36 2.08 -0.86 0.05
N GLY A 37 2.77 -1.25 -1.03
CA GLY A 37 3.52 -0.33 -1.88
C GLY A 37 2.62 0.74 -2.50
N ALA A 38 1.49 0.34 -3.10
CA ALA A 38 0.53 1.27 -3.69
C ALA A 38 -0.07 2.24 -2.65
N ALA A 39 -0.33 1.76 -1.43
CA ALA A 39 -0.84 2.60 -0.35
C ALA A 39 0.13 3.74 0.01
N THR A 40 1.45 3.50 -0.01
CA THR A 40 2.45 4.53 0.35
C THR A 40 2.52 5.74 -0.59
N VAL A 41 1.98 5.63 -1.81
CA VAL A 41 1.94 6.75 -2.77
C VAL A 41 1.20 7.97 -2.19
N GLY A 42 0.24 7.75 -1.28
CA GLY A 42 -0.47 8.84 -0.61
C GLY A 42 0.42 9.77 0.21
N VAL A 43 1.61 9.32 0.66
CA VAL A 43 2.58 10.15 1.39
C VAL A 43 3.12 11.30 0.52
N ALA A 44 3.18 11.12 -0.80
CA ALA A 44 3.57 12.19 -1.72
C ALA A 44 2.63 13.41 -1.61
N GLY A 45 1.35 13.19 -1.32
CA GLY A 45 0.39 14.26 -1.07
C GLY A 45 0.71 15.08 0.18
N SER A 46 1.16 14.43 1.27
CA SER A 46 1.63 15.13 2.47
C SER A 46 2.89 15.95 2.16
N GLY A 47 3.87 15.37 1.45
CA GLY A 47 5.07 16.09 1.05
C GLY A 47 4.78 17.36 0.23
N ALA A 48 3.87 17.25 -0.74
CA ALA A 48 3.39 18.41 -1.50
C ALA A 48 2.67 19.43 -0.59
N GLY A 49 1.80 18.97 0.31
CA GLY A 49 1.10 19.83 1.28
C GLY A 49 2.05 20.64 2.15
N ILE A 50 3.05 20.00 2.74
CA ILE A 50 4.08 20.64 3.56
C ILE A 50 4.83 21.71 2.76
N GLY A 51 5.23 21.38 1.51
CA GLY A 51 5.90 22.33 0.62
C GLY A 51 5.05 23.58 0.34
N THR A 52 3.75 23.42 0.13
CA THR A 52 2.83 24.56 -0.10
C THR A 52 2.61 25.41 1.15
N VAL A 53 2.52 24.78 2.33
CA VAL A 53 2.34 25.47 3.62
C VAL A 53 3.58 26.33 3.92
N PHE A 54 4.77 25.75 3.86
CA PHE A 54 6.01 26.51 4.11
C PHE A 54 6.31 27.52 3.00
N GLY A 55 6.01 27.22 1.74
CA GLY A 55 6.12 28.18 0.65
C GLY A 55 5.26 29.43 0.88
N SER A 56 4.01 29.22 1.26
CA SER A 56 3.07 30.32 1.59
C SER A 56 3.49 31.08 2.86
N LEU A 57 4.08 30.39 3.85
CA LEU A 57 4.62 31.02 5.04
C LEU A 57 5.77 31.98 4.70
N ILE A 58 6.73 31.59 3.86
CA ILE A 58 7.87 32.43 3.48
C ILE A 58 7.37 33.69 2.74
N ILE A 59 6.45 33.51 1.78
CA ILE A 59 5.85 34.62 1.06
C ILE A 59 5.06 35.55 2.00
N GLY A 60 4.29 34.98 2.94
CA GLY A 60 3.55 35.74 3.94
C GLY A 60 4.46 36.51 4.90
N TYR A 61 5.57 35.90 5.32
CA TYR A 61 6.59 36.53 6.16
C TYR A 61 7.29 37.69 5.45
N ALA A 62 7.63 37.50 4.17
CA ALA A 62 8.25 38.54 3.34
C ALA A 62 7.35 39.77 3.15
N ARG A 63 6.02 39.59 3.16
CA ARG A 63 5.07 40.70 3.02
C ARG A 63 4.85 41.49 4.31
N ASN A 64 4.72 40.80 5.44
CA ASN A 64 4.42 41.43 6.73
C ASN A 64 5.14 40.71 7.90
N PRO A 65 6.37 41.10 8.23
CA PRO A 65 7.17 40.42 9.27
C PRO A 65 6.64 40.65 10.70
N SER A 66 5.76 41.63 10.91
CA SER A 66 5.14 41.92 12.22
C SER A 66 4.22 40.81 12.72
N LEU A 67 3.58 40.06 11.81
CA LEU A 67 2.62 38.99 12.13
C LEU A 67 3.28 37.60 12.25
N LYS A 68 4.61 37.54 12.32
CA LYS A 68 5.39 36.30 12.25
C LYS A 68 4.94 35.19 13.19
N GLN A 69 4.61 35.54 14.44
CA GLN A 69 4.32 34.55 15.47
C GLN A 69 3.00 33.83 15.19
N GLN A 70 1.99 34.58 14.75
CA GLN A 70 0.68 34.03 14.42
C GLN A 70 0.73 33.24 13.11
N LEU A 71 1.41 33.77 12.08
CA LEU A 71 1.61 33.06 10.81
C LEU A 71 2.39 31.75 10.99
N PHE A 72 3.42 31.76 11.84
CA PHE A 72 4.16 30.56 12.17
C PHE A 72 3.30 29.53 12.91
N SER A 73 2.46 29.98 13.86
CA SER A 73 1.52 29.08 14.55
C SER A 73 0.53 28.42 13.59
N TYR A 74 0.00 29.16 12.61
CA TYR A 74 -0.86 28.59 11.57
C TYR A 74 -0.11 27.66 10.61
N ALA A 75 1.13 27.97 10.27
CA ALA A 75 1.94 27.09 9.43
C ALA A 75 2.28 25.78 10.13
N ILE A 76 2.60 25.80 11.43
CA ILE A 76 2.82 24.58 12.21
C ILE A 76 1.53 23.76 12.36
N LEU A 77 0.38 24.42 12.54
CA LEU A 77 -0.92 23.74 12.50
C LEU A 77 -1.15 23.05 11.15
N GLY A 78 -0.92 23.75 10.04
CA GLY A 78 -1.06 23.20 8.68
C GLY A 78 -0.08 22.06 8.40
N PHE A 79 1.17 22.20 8.86
CA PHE A 79 2.17 21.14 8.82
C PHE A 79 1.72 19.90 9.58
N ALA A 80 1.25 20.06 10.83
CA ALA A 80 0.78 18.95 11.65
C ALA A 80 -0.42 18.22 11.02
N LEU A 81 -1.34 18.95 10.40
CA LEU A 81 -2.48 18.35 9.70
C LEU A 81 -2.06 17.59 8.43
N SER A 82 -1.11 18.16 7.67
CA SER A 82 -0.54 17.47 6.50
C SER A 82 0.18 16.18 6.91
N GLU A 83 1.03 16.26 7.93
CA GLU A 83 1.72 15.10 8.50
C GLU A 83 0.76 14.06 9.05
N ALA A 84 -0.32 14.46 9.73
CA ALA A 84 -1.33 13.52 10.22
C ALA A 84 -1.95 12.69 9.08
N MET A 85 -2.20 13.30 7.92
CA MET A 85 -2.70 12.57 6.74
C MET A 85 -1.63 11.67 6.12
N GLY A 86 -0.36 12.11 6.07
CA GLY A 86 0.76 11.28 5.62
C GLY A 86 0.98 10.06 6.51
N LEU A 87 0.98 10.25 7.83
CA LEU A 87 1.10 9.17 8.81
C LEU A 87 -0.11 8.25 8.81
N PHE A 88 -1.32 8.77 8.57
CA PHE A 88 -2.51 7.94 8.39
C PHE A 88 -2.37 7.01 7.18
N CYS A 89 -1.86 7.53 6.06
CA CYS A 89 -1.55 6.73 4.87
C CYS A 89 -0.50 5.64 5.16
N LEU A 90 0.58 5.98 5.87
CA LEU A 90 1.58 4.99 6.30
C LEU A 90 1.02 3.96 7.29
N MET A 91 0.15 4.37 8.20
CA MET A 91 -0.52 3.47 9.14
C MET A 91 -1.29 2.39 8.36
N VAL A 92 -2.07 2.76 7.34
CA VAL A 92 -2.80 1.81 6.50
C VAL A 92 -1.83 0.91 5.72
N ALA A 93 -0.75 1.47 5.18
CA ALA A 93 0.26 0.68 4.47
C ALA A 93 0.90 -0.39 5.38
N PHE A 94 1.23 -0.04 6.64
CA PHE A 94 1.76 -1.00 7.61
C PHE A 94 0.72 -2.00 8.09
N LEU A 95 -0.55 -1.62 8.17
CA LEU A 95 -1.64 -2.56 8.48
C LEU A 95 -1.74 -3.63 7.38
N ILE A 96 -1.65 -3.24 6.11
CA ILE A 96 -1.66 -4.18 4.97
C ILE A 96 -0.42 -5.09 4.98
N LEU A 97 0.74 -4.58 5.39
CA LEU A 97 2.01 -5.32 5.36
C LEU A 97 2.14 -6.31 6.54
N PHE A 98 1.71 -5.92 7.74
CA PHE A 98 1.98 -6.69 8.97
C PHE A 98 0.77 -7.29 9.66
N ALA A 99 -0.44 -6.77 9.43
CA ALA A 99 -1.64 -7.20 10.16
C ALA A 99 -2.62 -8.02 9.31
N MET A 100 -2.75 -7.72 8.01
CA MET A 100 -3.47 -8.59 7.07
C MET A 100 -2.61 -9.75 6.63
#